data_AF-A0A2R6K420-F1
#
_entry.id   AF-A0A2R6K420-F1
#
_cell.length_a   1.000
_cell.length_b   1.000
_cell.length_c   1.000
_cell.angle_alpha   90.00
_cell.angle_beta   90.00
_cell.angle_gamma   90.00
#
_symmetry.space_group_name_H-M   'P 1'
#
loop_
_entity.id
_entity.type
_entity.pdbx_description
1 polymer ?
#
loop_
_entity_poly.entity_id
_entity_poly.type
_entity_poly.pdbx_seq_one_letter_code
_entity_poly.pdbx_strand_id
1 'polypeptide(L)'
;MGRSILGLVGLGATLIFAIPAAMLGLDYLLLQGRTTVGIALLVAAGLMIAIEEYVTTPGDLAGTAVDKTVGTVVKPPDDDEE
;
A
#
# COMPACT_ATOMS: atom_id res chain seq x y z
N MET A 1 13.78 8.77 -5.47
CA MET A 1 14.32 8.36 -4.16
C MET A 1 14.92 6.97 -4.33
N GLY A 2 16.14 6.71 -3.87
CA GLY A 2 16.73 5.37 -3.95
C GLY A 2 15.90 4.41 -3.10
N ARG A 3 15.41 3.32 -3.69
CA ARG A 3 14.60 2.33 -2.96
C ARG A 3 15.45 1.76 -1.81
N SER A 4 15.03 2.01 -0.57
CA SER A 4 15.55 1.29 0.58
C SER A 4 15.31 -0.20 0.38
N ILE A 5 16.19 -1.05 0.91
CA ILE A 5 16.06 -2.52 0.88
C ILE A 5 14.68 -2.92 1.42
N LEU A 6 14.18 -2.21 2.43
CA LEU A 6 12.86 -2.46 3.02
C LEU A 6 11.72 -2.21 2.03
N GLY A 7 11.84 -1.19 1.18
CA GLY A 7 10.87 -0.91 0.13
C GLY A 7 10.87 -1.97 -0.97
N LEU A 8 12.02 -2.56 -1.28
CA LEU A 8 12.09 -3.70 -2.20
C LEU A 8 11.44 -4.96 -1.61
N VAL A 9 11.59 -5.19 -0.31
CA VAL A 9 10.94 -6.32 0.37
C VAL A 9 9.42 -6.15 0.40
N GLY A 10 8.92 -4.95 0.70
CA GLY A 10 7.48 -4.63 0.64
C GLY A 10 6.90 -4.84 -0.76
N LEU A 11 7.55 -4.27 -1.78
CA LEU A 11 7.14 -4.46 -3.17
C LEU A 11 7.23 -5.94 -3.60
N GLY A 12 8.26 -6.65 -3.17
CA GLY A 12 8.40 -8.09 -3.41
C GLY A 12 7.25 -8.89 -2.81
N ALA A 13 6.81 -8.56 -1.59
CA ALA A 13 5.66 -9.20 -0.95
C ALA A 13 4.36 -8.94 -1.73
N THR A 14 4.14 -7.71 -2.19
CA THR A 14 2.98 -7.36 -3.03
C THR A 14 2.99 -8.12 -4.35
N LEU A 15 4.14 -8.27 -4.99
CA LEU A 15 4.28 -8.98 -6.27
C LEU A 15 3.92 -10.46 -6.18
N ILE A 16 4.12 -11.12 -5.02
CA ILE A 16 3.71 -12.51 -4.81
C ILE A 16 2.21 -12.69 -5.10
N PHE A 17 1.39 -11.67 -4.84
CA PHE A 17 -0.05 -11.68 -5.12
C PHE A 17 -0.41 -11.02 -6.45
N ALA A 18 0.25 -9.92 -6.80
CA ALA A 18 -0.07 -9.16 -8.02
C ALA A 18 0.25 -9.96 -9.30
N ILE A 19 1.35 -10.72 -9.32
CA ILE A 19 1.75 -11.54 -10.48
C ILE A 19 0.71 -12.61 -10.81
N PRO A 20 0.30 -13.50 -9.88
CA PRO A 20 -0.71 -14.51 -10.21
C PRO A 20 -2.05 -13.88 -10.59
N ALA A 21 -2.45 -12.76 -9.97
CA ALA A 21 -3.65 -12.03 -10.37
C ALA A 21 -3.55 -11.49 -11.80
N ALA A 22 -2.40 -10.94 -12.18
CA ALA A 22 -2.15 -10.47 -13.53
C ALA A 22 -2.14 -11.60 -14.56
N MET A 23 -1.50 -12.74 -14.24
CA MET A 23 -1.50 -13.93 -15.11
C MET A 23 -2.92 -14.46 -15.31
N LEU A 24 -3.71 -14.56 -14.25
CA LEU A 24 -5.12 -14.95 -14.33
C LEU A 24 -5.93 -13.97 -15.19
N GLY A 25 -5.68 -12.67 -15.04
CA GLY A 25 -6.31 -11.62 -15.85
C GLY A 25 -5.97 -11.75 -17.33
N LEU A 26 -4.71 -12.02 -17.68
CA LEU A 26 -4.27 -12.27 -19.05
C LEU A 26 -4.91 -13.53 -19.64
N ASP A 27 -5.01 -14.61 -18.87
CA ASP A 27 -5.66 -15.85 -19.33
C ASP A 27 -7.14 -15.61 -19.66
N TYR A 28 -7.88 -14.95 -18.75
CA TYR A 28 -9.28 -14.60 -19.02
C TYR A 28 -9.45 -13.66 -20.21
N LEU A 29 -8.55 -12.69 -20.37
CA LEU A 29 -8.62 -11.69 -21.44
C LEU A 29 -8.28 -12.29 -22.81
N LEU A 30 -7.20 -13.07 -22.89
CA LEU A 30 -6.59 -13.51 -24.15
C LEU A 30 -7.02 -14.93 -24.56
N LEU A 31 -7.18 -15.83 -23.59
CA LEU A 31 -7.41 -17.26 -23.87
C LEU A 31 -8.88 -17.65 -23.72
N GLN A 32 -9.61 -17.01 -22.79
CA GLN A 32 -11.02 -17.35 -22.52
C GLN A 32 -12.02 -16.35 -23.11
N GLY A 33 -11.57 -15.24 -23.69
CA GLY A 33 -12.44 -14.19 -24.27
C GLY A 33 -13.32 -13.46 -23.26
N ARG A 34 -13.06 -13.58 -21.95
CA ARG A 34 -13.80 -12.94 -20.86
C ARG A 34 -13.19 -11.58 -20.52
N THR A 35 -13.32 -10.64 -21.45
CA THR A 35 -12.68 -9.32 -21.41
C THR A 35 -12.92 -8.55 -20.10
N THR A 36 -14.16 -8.49 -19.62
CA THR A 36 -14.49 -7.73 -18.39
C THR A 36 -13.76 -8.27 -17.17
N VAL A 37 -13.72 -9.60 -17.01
CA VAL A 37 -13.07 -10.25 -15.87
C VAL A 37 -11.55 -10.12 -15.99
N GLY A 38 -11.00 -10.31 -17.19
CA GLY A 38 -9.58 -10.14 -17.45
C GLY A 38 -9.08 -8.72 -17.13
N ILE A 39 -9.79 -7.70 -17.64
CA ILE A 39 -9.46 -6.29 -17.35
C ILE A 39 -9.57 -5.98 -15.86
N ALA A 40 -10.64 -6.43 -15.19
CA ALA A 40 -10.83 -6.17 -13.76
C ALA A 40 -9.68 -6.73 -12.92
N LEU A 41 -9.19 -7.93 -13.24
CA LEU A 41 -8.05 -8.55 -12.56
C LEU A 41 -6.74 -7.80 -12.83
N LEU A 42 -6.52 -7.36 -14.07
CA LEU A 42 -5.32 -6.57 -14.41
C LEU A 42 -5.31 -5.22 -13.70
N VAL A 43 -6.47 -4.55 -13.64
CA VAL A 43 -6.62 -3.30 -12.87
C VAL A 43 -6.38 -3.56 -11.40
N ALA A 44 -6.95 -4.62 -10.82
CA ALA A 44 -6.71 -4.98 -9.42
C ALA A 44 -5.23 -5.23 -9.14
N ALA A 45 -4.52 -5.97 -10.00
CA ALA A 45 -3.08 -6.19 -9.88
C ALA A 45 -2.29 -4.88 -9.95
N GLY A 46 -2.65 -3.98 -10.87
CA GLY A 46 -2.05 -2.66 -10.96
C GLY A 46 -2.30 -1.82 -9.70
N LEU A 47 -3.51 -1.87 -9.15
CA LEU A 47 -3.87 -1.17 -7.91
C LEU A 47 -3.11 -1.73 -6.71
N MET A 48 -2.88 -3.05 -6.61
CA MET A 48 -2.05 -3.61 -5.54
C MET A 48 -0.65 -2.99 -5.51
N ILE A 49 -0.05 -2.83 -6.69
CA ILE A 49 1.28 -2.21 -6.82
C ILE A 49 1.21 -0.71 -6.56
N ALA A 50 0.19 -0.03 -7.10
CA ALA A 50 0.04 1.41 -6.95
C ALA A 50 -0.27 1.84 -5.51
N ILE A 51 -1.04 1.07 -4.76
CA ILE A 51 -1.34 1.34 -3.35
C ILE A 51 -0.06 1.28 -2.51
N GLU A 52 0.78 0.27 -2.73
CA GLU A 52 2.07 0.15 -2.06
C GLU A 52 2.97 1.35 -2.38
N GLU A 53 3.02 1.78 -3.65
CA GLU A 53 3.91 2.86 -4.09
C GLU A 53 3.40 4.26 -3.72
N TYR A 54 2.08 4.48 -3.69
CA TYR A 54 1.50 5.83 -3.59
C TYR A 54 0.64 6.10 -2.36
N VAL A 55 0.06 5.08 -1.72
CA VAL A 55 -0.95 5.27 -0.66
C VAL A 55 -0.41 4.91 0.72
N THR A 56 0.69 4.18 0.80
CA THR A 56 1.20 3.66 2.07
C THR A 56 2.69 3.89 2.15
N THR A 57 3.12 5.12 2.42
CA THR A 57 4.44 5.32 3.02
C THR A 57 4.27 4.99 4.50
N PRO A 58 4.60 3.77 4.98
CA PRO A 58 4.40 3.40 6.38
C PRO A 58 5.14 4.36 7.32
N GLY A 59 6.22 5.00 6.85
CA GLY A 59 6.94 6.04 7.58
C GLY A 59 6.08 7.24 7.98
N ASP A 60 5.18 7.70 7.11
CA ASP A 60 4.35 8.89 7.39
C ASP A 60 3.26 8.59 8.43
N LEU A 61 2.63 7.41 8.34
CA LEU A 61 1.60 7.00 9.31
C LEU A 61 2.21 6.54 10.64
N ALA A 62 3.33 5.80 10.61
CA ALA A 62 4.00 5.36 11.83
C ALA A 62 4.64 6.53 12.59
N GLY A 63 5.25 7.49 11.90
CA GLY A 63 5.77 8.72 12.52
C GLY A 63 4.67 9.51 13.20
N THR A 64 3.54 9.73 12.52
CA THR A 64 2.39 10.47 13.08
C THR A 64 1.78 9.80 14.31
N ALA A 65 1.75 8.47 14.37
CA ALA A 65 1.25 7.73 15.54
C ALA A 65 2.22 7.79 16.73
N VAL A 66 3.53 7.77 16.48
CA VAL A 66 4.56 7.95 17.50
C VAL A 66 4.53 9.38 18.04
N ASP A 67 4.45 10.39 17.17
CA ASP A 67 4.38 11.80 17.59
C ASP A 67 3.13 12.11 18.42
N LYS A 68 1.98 11.48 18.12
CA LYS A 68 0.77 11.63 18.95
C LYS A 68 0.91 11.04 20.35
N THR A 69 1.58 9.90 20.50
CA THR A 69 1.75 9.26 21.81
C THR A 69 2.79 9.99 22.66
N VAL A 70 3.91 10.41 22.06
CA VAL A 70 4.92 11.24 22.74
C VAL A 70 4.36 12.62 23.07
N GLY A 71 3.65 13.27 22.13
CA GLY A 71 3.04 14.58 22.32
C GLY A 71 1.97 14.59 23.42
N THR A 72 1.20 13.51 23.59
CA THR A 72 0.20 13.40 24.67
C THR A 72 0.83 13.18 26.04
N VAL A 73 1.98 12.48 26.11
CA VAL A 73 2.69 12.22 27.38
C VAL A 73 3.52 13.42 27.83
N VAL A 74 4.06 14.19 26.89
CA VAL A 74 4.89 15.37 27.17
C VAL A 74 4.05 16.64 27.35
N LYS A 75 2.80 16.68 26.89
CA LYS A 75 1.92 17.83 27.12
C LYS A 75 1.62 17.89 28.63
N PRO A 76 2.14 18.90 29.37
CA PRO A 76 1.65 19.13 30.72
C PRO A 76 0.14 19.40 30.60
N PRO A 77 -0.68 18.98 31.59
CA PRO A 77 -2.07 19.41 31.63
C PRO A 77 -2.03 20.95 31.57
N ASP A 78 -2.58 21.52 30.50
CA ASP A 78 -2.73 22.97 30.43
C ASP A 78 -3.68 23.32 31.58
N ASP A 79 -3.17 24.10 32.54
CA ASP A 79 -3.96 24.67 33.62
C ASP A 79 -5.10 25.48 32.97
N ASP A 80 -6.32 24.99 33.17
CA ASP A 80 -7.55 25.75 33.02
C ASP A 80 -7.49 26.94 33.97
N GLU A 81 -7.07 28.13 33.52
CA GLU A 81 -7.33 29.38 34.25
C GLU A 81 -7.25 30.62 33.31
N GLU A 82 -8.45 31.18 33.07
CA GLU A 82 -8.87 32.45 32.43
C GLU A 82 -8.92 32.59 30.89
#